data_AF-A0A1F9MLF9-F1
#
_entry.id   AF-A0A1F9MLF9-F1
#
_cell.length_a   1.000
_cell.length_b   1.000
_cell.length_c   1.000
_cell.angle_alpha   90.00
_cell.angle_beta   90.00
_cell.angle_gamma   90.00
#
_symmetry.space_group_name_H-M   'P 1'
#
loop_
_entity.id
_entity.type
_entity.pdbx_description
1 polymer ?
#
loop_
_entity_poly.entity_id
_entity_poly.type
_entity_poly.pdbx_seq_one_letter_code
_entity_poly.pdbx_strand_id
1 'polypeptide(L)'
;MVLLALGLSGTVLAQTAKTKCGPDHAILYKRAVGLLDQAEKKLTARYTAEAKSLVKEANSLFTILQKECGQEQKDRLLTDKEAQQESINQKLSADERSAADRLMKSAEDKEKKAQQLEASQPEVSLKYQREAKEEFEQAHKRYIKAGIYALRNQQMLFSFLGR
;
A
#
# COMPACT_ATOMS: atom_id res chain seq x y z
N MET A 1 28.26 -14.58 61.34
CA MET A 1 28.33 -15.44 60.14
C MET A 1 26.90 -15.79 59.76
N VAL A 2 26.62 -15.86 58.45
CA VAL A 2 25.34 -16.19 57.78
C VAL A 2 24.30 -15.05 57.76
N LEU A 3 23.56 -14.74 56.69
CA LEU A 3 23.78 -14.60 55.24
C LEU A 3 22.48 -13.94 54.70
N LEU A 4 22.60 -13.07 53.70
CA LEU A 4 21.57 -12.50 52.83
C LEU A 4 20.46 -13.48 52.38
N ALA A 5 19.26 -12.97 52.11
CA ALA A 5 18.65 -13.03 50.76
C ALA A 5 17.42 -12.12 50.60
N LEU A 6 17.55 -11.11 49.73
CA LEU A 6 16.47 -10.43 49.02
C LEU A 6 15.76 -11.44 48.10
N GLY A 7 14.42 -11.45 48.12
CA GLY A 7 13.60 -12.11 47.10
C GLY A 7 12.82 -11.07 46.31
N LEU A 8 13.40 -10.62 45.19
CA LEU A 8 12.72 -9.84 44.16
C LEU A 8 11.64 -10.71 43.50
N SER A 9 10.39 -10.28 43.60
CA SER A 9 9.27 -10.84 42.83
C SER A 9 9.50 -10.53 41.35
N GLY A 10 10.01 -11.52 40.63
CA GLY A 10 10.17 -11.46 39.18
C GLY A 10 8.82 -11.31 38.48
N THR A 11 8.67 -10.25 37.72
CA THR A 11 7.67 -10.12 36.67
C THR A 11 7.89 -11.23 35.65
N VAL A 12 6.93 -12.15 35.55
CA VAL A 12 6.86 -13.14 34.47
C VAL A 12 6.66 -12.37 33.17
N LEU A 13 7.73 -12.23 32.38
CA LEU A 13 7.65 -11.89 30.97
C LEU A 13 6.90 -13.04 30.28
N ALA A 14 5.61 -12.83 30.00
CA ALA A 14 4.85 -13.70 29.12
C ALA A 14 5.51 -13.66 27.73
N GLN A 15 6.38 -14.61 27.45
CA GLN A 15 6.81 -14.92 26.09
C GLN A 15 5.58 -15.49 25.38
N THR A 16 4.85 -14.66 24.64
CA THR A 16 3.90 -15.13 23.64
C THR A 16 4.69 -16.03 22.68
N ALA A 17 4.39 -17.33 22.71
CA ALA A 17 4.96 -18.27 21.77
C ALA A 17 4.78 -17.71 20.35
N LYS A 18 5.84 -17.74 19.52
CA LYS A 18 5.76 -17.30 18.12
C LYS A 18 4.66 -18.12 17.45
N THR A 19 3.51 -17.50 17.18
CA THR A 19 2.42 -18.11 16.43
C THR A 19 2.96 -18.42 15.04
N LYS A 20 3.12 -19.70 14.73
CA LYS A 20 3.44 -20.10 13.36
C LYS A 20 2.30 -19.69 12.44
N CYS A 21 2.61 -19.38 11.19
CA CYS A 21 1.58 -19.07 10.21
C CYS A 21 0.70 -20.30 9.98
N GLY A 22 -0.50 -20.23 10.53
CA GLY A 22 -1.52 -21.27 10.42
C GLY A 22 -2.52 -21.04 9.28
N PRO A 23 -3.50 -21.96 9.13
CA PRO A 23 -4.54 -21.93 8.10
C PRO A 23 -5.34 -20.62 8.00
N ASP A 24 -5.55 -19.93 9.12
CA ASP A 24 -6.26 -18.64 9.13
C ASP A 24 -5.53 -17.57 8.30
N HIS A 25 -4.19 -17.56 8.33
CA HIS A 25 -3.39 -16.63 7.54
C HIS A 25 -3.46 -16.95 6.03
N ALA A 26 -3.65 -18.21 5.66
CA ALA A 26 -3.89 -18.59 4.26
C ALA A 26 -5.21 -18.03 3.74
N ILE A 27 -6.24 -17.95 4.59
CA ILE A 27 -7.53 -17.32 4.24
C ILE A 27 -7.33 -15.80 4.07
N LEU A 28 -6.62 -15.14 4.99
CA LEU A 28 -6.30 -13.72 4.88
C LEU A 28 -5.50 -13.41 3.61
N TYR A 29 -4.51 -14.24 3.29
CA TYR A 29 -3.72 -14.13 2.05
C TYR A 29 -4.61 -14.23 0.81
N LYS A 30 -5.42 -15.28 0.69
CA LYS A 30 -6.32 -15.46 -0.47
C LYS A 30 -7.31 -14.31 -0.61
N ARG A 31 -7.86 -13.80 0.51
CA ARG A 31 -8.73 -12.62 0.50
C ARG A 31 -7.98 -11.37 0.02
N ALA A 32 -6.77 -11.13 0.52
CA ALA A 32 -5.95 -9.99 0.12
C ALA A 32 -5.64 -10.00 -1.39
N VAL A 33 -5.27 -11.16 -1.93
CA VAL A 33 -5.04 -11.35 -3.37
C VAL A 33 -6.32 -11.08 -4.18
N GLY A 34 -7.46 -11.65 -3.76
CA GLY A 34 -8.74 -11.42 -4.42
C GLY A 34 -9.19 -9.96 -4.42
N LEU A 35 -8.86 -9.20 -3.37
CA LEU A 35 -9.10 -7.76 -3.30
C LEU A 35 -8.21 -6.99 -4.27
N LEU A 36 -6.92 -7.38 -4.42
CA LEU A 36 -6.03 -6.76 -5.41
C LEU A 36 -6.50 -6.97 -6.85
N ASP A 37 -6.93 -8.18 -7.18
CA ASP A 37 -7.44 -8.49 -8.53
C ASP A 37 -8.71 -7.69 -8.84
N GLN A 38 -9.58 -7.51 -7.84
CA GLN A 38 -10.75 -6.65 -7.97
C GLN A 38 -10.37 -5.17 -8.09
N ALA A 39 -9.39 -4.70 -7.31
CA ALA A 39 -8.93 -3.32 -7.37
C ALA A 39 -8.40 -2.95 -8.77
N GLU A 40 -7.61 -3.84 -9.36
CA GLU A 40 -7.07 -3.67 -10.71
C GLU A 40 -8.16 -3.64 -11.79
N LYS A 41 -9.14 -4.56 -11.69
CA LYS A 41 -10.32 -4.57 -12.57
C LYS A 41 -11.14 -3.28 -12.43
N LYS A 42 -11.42 -2.84 -11.20
CA LYS A 42 -12.18 -1.61 -10.92
C LYS A 42 -11.44 -0.38 -11.44
N LEU A 43 -10.13 -0.30 -11.25
CA LEU A 43 -9.31 0.80 -11.74
C LEU A 43 -9.32 0.88 -13.27
N THR A 44 -9.20 -0.27 -13.95
CA THR A 44 -9.28 -0.36 -15.42
C THR A 44 -10.66 0.09 -15.93
N ALA A 45 -11.73 -0.29 -15.22
CA ALA A 45 -13.09 0.13 -15.50
C ALA A 45 -13.43 1.55 -14.99
N ARG A 46 -12.42 2.34 -14.60
CA ARG A 46 -12.54 3.74 -14.12
C ARG A 46 -13.29 3.95 -12.79
N TYR A 47 -13.61 2.88 -12.06
CA TYR A 47 -14.17 2.91 -10.70
C TYR A 47 -13.09 3.21 -9.66
N THR A 48 -12.65 4.47 -9.62
CA THR A 48 -11.46 4.92 -8.88
C THR A 48 -11.65 4.86 -7.36
N ALA A 49 -12.83 5.20 -6.86
CA ALA A 49 -13.13 5.19 -5.43
C ALA A 49 -13.16 3.76 -4.87
N GLU A 50 -13.80 2.86 -5.59
CA GLU A 50 -13.90 1.44 -5.27
C GLU A 50 -12.54 0.77 -5.34
N ALA A 51 -11.75 1.04 -6.39
CA ALA A 51 -10.38 0.54 -6.49
C ALA A 51 -9.53 1.00 -5.29
N LYS A 52 -9.64 2.28 -4.89
CA LYS A 52 -8.94 2.80 -3.70
C LYS A 52 -9.37 2.10 -2.42
N SER A 53 -10.67 1.84 -2.25
CA SER A 53 -11.20 1.12 -1.09
C SER A 53 -10.64 -0.31 -1.01
N LEU A 54 -10.66 -1.03 -2.13
CA LEU A 54 -10.14 -2.39 -2.24
C LEU A 54 -8.63 -2.46 -1.97
N VAL A 55 -7.83 -1.51 -2.49
CA VAL A 55 -6.40 -1.41 -2.18
C VAL A 55 -6.16 -1.19 -0.69
N LYS A 56 -6.95 -0.35 -0.02
CA LYS A 56 -6.83 -0.11 1.42
C LYS A 56 -7.14 -1.37 2.23
N GLU A 57 -8.19 -2.10 1.86
CA GLU A 57 -8.55 -3.36 2.51
C GLU A 57 -7.50 -4.44 2.27
N ALA A 58 -6.99 -4.59 1.04
CA ALA A 58 -5.89 -5.51 0.77
C ALA A 58 -4.63 -5.16 1.61
N ASN A 59 -4.31 -3.87 1.71
CA ASN A 59 -3.18 -3.40 2.53
C ASN A 59 -3.35 -3.72 4.01
N SER A 60 -4.57 -3.60 4.57
CA SER A 60 -4.79 -3.95 5.98
C SER A 60 -4.56 -5.44 6.23
N LEU A 61 -5.01 -6.31 5.32
CA LEU A 61 -4.77 -7.74 5.41
C LEU A 61 -3.29 -8.09 5.27
N PHE A 62 -2.57 -7.50 4.31
CA PHE A 62 -1.12 -7.70 4.19
C PHE A 62 -0.36 -7.15 5.39
N THR A 63 -0.83 -6.09 6.04
CA THR A 63 -0.24 -5.58 7.28
C THR A 63 -0.37 -6.57 8.42
N ILE A 64 -1.51 -7.28 8.52
CA ILE A 64 -1.69 -8.36 9.51
C ILE A 64 -0.72 -9.49 9.22
N LEU A 65 -0.65 -9.95 7.96
CA LEU A 65 0.30 -10.98 7.54
C LEU A 65 1.75 -10.58 7.81
N GLN A 66 2.13 -9.32 7.60
CA GLN A 66 3.48 -8.86 7.89
C GLN A 66 3.81 -8.90 9.39
N LYS A 67 2.83 -8.59 10.25
CA LYS A 67 3.02 -8.62 11.70
C LYS A 67 3.12 -10.05 12.24
N GLU A 68 2.26 -10.94 11.76
CA GLU A 68 2.10 -12.28 12.31
C GLU A 68 3.00 -13.30 11.62
N CYS A 69 3.22 -13.14 10.31
CA CYS A 69 3.99 -14.03 9.44
C CYS A 69 5.31 -13.46 8.94
N GLY A 70 5.69 -12.24 9.37
CA GLY A 70 6.88 -11.56 8.88
C GLY A 70 8.19 -12.31 9.15
N GLN A 71 8.27 -13.08 10.24
CA GLN A 71 9.47 -13.87 10.52
C GLN A 71 9.62 -15.04 9.54
N GLU A 72 8.57 -15.84 9.35
CA GLU A 72 8.59 -16.94 8.38
C GLU A 72 8.82 -16.44 6.94
N GLN A 73 8.27 -15.27 6.61
CA GLN A 73 8.54 -14.60 5.34
C GLN A 73 10.03 -14.23 5.17
N LYS A 74 10.68 -13.72 6.21
CA LYS A 74 12.12 -13.34 6.17
C LYS A 74 13.05 -14.53 6.13
N ASP A 75 12.67 -15.63 6.78
CA ASP A 75 13.46 -16.86 6.79
C ASP A 75 13.44 -17.54 5.40
N ARG A 76 12.51 -17.14 4.53
CA ARG A 76 12.45 -17.59 3.14
C ARG A 76 13.37 -16.76 2.25
N LEU A 77 14.39 -17.41 1.67
CA LEU A 77 15.19 -16.80 0.60
C LEU A 77 14.34 -16.64 -0.66
N LEU A 78 14.37 -15.44 -1.26
CA LEU A 78 13.76 -15.22 -2.56
C LEU A 78 14.56 -15.93 -3.65
N THR A 79 13.86 -16.53 -4.60
CA THR A 79 14.49 -16.97 -5.84
C THR A 79 14.94 -15.76 -6.68
N ASP A 80 15.89 -15.93 -7.59
CA ASP A 80 16.34 -14.85 -8.48
C ASP A 80 15.18 -14.21 -9.25
N LYS A 81 14.21 -15.02 -9.67
CA LYS A 81 12.99 -14.55 -10.35
C LYS A 81 12.12 -13.69 -9.44
N GLU A 82 11.93 -14.08 -8.19
CA GLU A 82 11.17 -13.30 -7.21
C GLU A 82 11.89 -11.99 -6.86
N ALA A 83 13.21 -12.02 -6.67
CA ALA A 83 14.00 -10.81 -6.42
C ALA A 83 13.93 -9.83 -7.60
N GLN A 84 14.01 -10.34 -8.84
CA GLN A 84 13.83 -9.52 -10.04
C GLN A 84 12.41 -8.92 -10.11
N GLN A 85 11.38 -9.73 -9.86
CA GLN A 85 10.00 -9.26 -9.88
C GLN A 85 9.73 -8.23 -8.77
N GLU A 86 10.32 -8.41 -7.60
CA GLU A 86 10.26 -7.45 -6.51
C GLU A 86 10.82 -6.10 -6.94
N SER A 87 12.01 -6.10 -7.55
CA SER A 87 12.66 -4.89 -8.06
C SER A 87 11.82 -4.20 -9.14
N ILE A 88 11.25 -4.97 -10.07
CA ILE A 88 10.33 -4.45 -11.11
C ILE A 88 9.14 -3.76 -10.47
N ASN A 89 8.46 -4.42 -9.53
CA ASN A 89 7.28 -3.86 -8.86
C ASN A 89 7.63 -2.64 -7.99
N GLN A 90 8.79 -2.64 -7.32
CA GLN A 90 9.27 -1.47 -6.56
C GLN A 90 9.48 -0.28 -7.51
N LYS A 91 10.12 -0.50 -8.65
CA LYS A 91 10.33 0.54 -9.67
C LYS A 91 8.99 1.05 -10.22
N LEU A 92 8.09 0.16 -10.61
CA LEU A 92 6.77 0.54 -11.12
C LEU A 92 5.95 1.33 -10.08
N SER A 93 6.02 0.93 -8.81
CA SER A 93 5.37 1.65 -7.71
C SER A 93 5.96 3.06 -7.54
N ALA A 94 7.29 3.18 -7.53
CA ALA A 94 7.98 4.46 -7.41
C ALA A 94 7.71 5.39 -8.60
N ASP A 95 7.74 4.86 -9.83
CA ASP A 95 7.50 5.62 -11.05
C ASP A 95 6.07 6.16 -11.11
N GLU A 96 5.07 5.34 -10.77
CA GLU A 96 3.67 5.78 -10.70
C GLU A 96 3.44 6.81 -9.59
N ARG A 97 4.08 6.64 -8.43
CA ARG A 97 4.00 7.61 -7.33
C ARG A 97 4.62 8.94 -7.73
N SER A 98 5.82 8.91 -8.32
CA SER A 98 6.50 10.11 -8.80
C SER A 98 5.69 10.84 -9.89
N ALA A 99 5.06 10.10 -10.79
CA ALA A 99 4.16 10.68 -11.78
C ALA A 99 2.89 11.28 -11.16
N ALA A 100 2.32 10.64 -10.13
CA ALA A 100 1.19 11.17 -9.38
C ALA A 100 1.57 12.47 -8.64
N ASP A 101 2.73 12.51 -7.98
CA ASP A 101 3.23 13.69 -7.25
C ASP A 101 3.40 14.90 -8.19
N ARG A 102 3.92 14.68 -9.40
CA ARG A 102 4.03 15.74 -10.42
C ARG A 102 2.67 16.28 -10.85
N LEU A 103 1.69 15.39 -11.06
CA LEU A 103 0.33 15.78 -11.44
C LEU A 103 -0.38 16.53 -10.31
N MET A 104 -0.24 16.09 -9.06
CA MET A 104 -0.76 16.80 -7.88
C MET A 104 -0.24 18.23 -7.82
N LYS A 105 1.09 18.40 -7.92
CA LYS A 105 1.71 19.72 -7.87
C LYS A 105 1.24 20.62 -9.01
N SER A 106 1.19 20.06 -10.23
CA SER A 106 0.69 20.78 -11.39
C SER A 106 -0.77 21.21 -11.23
N ALA A 107 -1.62 20.34 -10.70
CA ALA A 107 -3.03 20.62 -10.44
C ALA A 107 -3.19 21.73 -9.39
N GLU A 108 -2.44 21.68 -8.28
CA GLU A 108 -2.43 22.71 -7.24
C GLU A 108 -1.99 24.07 -7.78
N ASP A 109 -0.96 24.12 -8.64
CA ASP A 109 -0.49 25.35 -9.26
C ASP A 109 -1.54 25.93 -10.23
N LYS A 110 -2.28 25.06 -10.95
CA LYS A 110 -3.41 25.48 -11.79
C LYS A 110 -4.58 26.00 -10.98
N GLU A 111 -4.92 25.39 -9.84
CA GLU A 111 -5.97 25.91 -8.95
C GLU A 111 -5.63 27.31 -8.43
N LYS A 112 -4.39 27.52 -7.96
CA LYS A 112 -3.93 28.84 -7.52
C LYS A 112 -4.04 29.87 -8.64
N LYS A 113 -3.65 29.49 -9.87
CA LYS A 113 -3.75 30.36 -11.04
C LYS A 113 -5.20 30.66 -11.42
N ALA A 114 -6.09 29.68 -11.32
CA ALA A 114 -7.51 29.88 -11.55
C ALA A 114 -8.10 30.90 -10.56
N GLN A 115 -7.79 30.77 -9.26
CA GLN A 115 -8.24 31.70 -8.22
C GLN A 115 -7.77 33.13 -8.49
N GLN A 116 -6.51 33.31 -8.93
CA GLN A 116 -5.97 34.63 -9.27
C GLN A 116 -6.67 35.28 -10.48
N LEU A 117 -7.15 34.47 -11.41
CA LEU A 117 -7.75 34.93 -12.67
C LEU A 117 -9.28 35.06 -12.59
N GLU A 118 -9.91 34.62 -11.51
CA GLU A 118 -11.37 34.52 -11.40
C GLU A 118 -12.10 35.84 -11.67
N ALA A 119 -11.61 36.94 -11.11
CA ALA A 119 -12.23 38.27 -11.25
C ALA A 119 -11.86 39.00 -12.56
N SER A 120 -10.74 38.65 -13.20
CA SER A 120 -10.20 39.40 -14.35
C SER A 120 -10.35 38.67 -15.68
N GLN A 121 -10.28 37.34 -15.68
CA GLN A 121 -10.33 36.48 -16.85
C GLN A 121 -11.13 35.19 -16.51
N PRO A 122 -12.45 35.29 -16.31
CA PRO A 122 -13.27 34.19 -15.80
C PRO A 122 -13.24 32.95 -16.71
N GLU A 123 -13.21 33.12 -18.03
CA GLU A 123 -13.12 31.99 -18.97
C GLU A 123 -11.78 31.24 -18.84
N VAL A 124 -10.68 31.98 -18.64
CA VAL A 124 -9.35 31.40 -18.44
C VAL A 124 -9.26 30.73 -17.07
N SER A 125 -9.87 31.32 -16.04
CA SER A 125 -10.01 30.70 -14.72
C SER A 125 -10.73 29.35 -14.81
N LEU A 126 -11.88 29.30 -15.47
CA LEU A 126 -12.65 28.06 -15.68
C LEU A 126 -11.84 26.99 -16.43
N LYS A 127 -11.03 27.38 -17.41
CA LYS A 127 -10.12 26.45 -18.10
C LYS A 127 -9.12 25.82 -17.12
N TYR A 128 -8.44 26.62 -16.31
CA TYR A 128 -7.48 26.11 -15.32
C TYR A 128 -8.14 25.24 -14.25
N GLN A 129 -9.37 25.54 -13.83
CA GLN A 129 -10.12 24.68 -12.90
C GLN A 129 -10.40 23.29 -13.49
N ARG A 130 -10.80 23.23 -14.77
CA ARG A 130 -11.05 21.95 -15.46
C ARG A 130 -9.76 21.13 -15.59
N GLU A 131 -8.68 21.76 -16.04
CA GLU A 131 -7.38 21.11 -16.16
C GLU A 131 -6.87 20.59 -14.80
N ALA A 132 -7.01 21.38 -13.73
CA ALA A 132 -6.62 20.96 -12.39
C ALA A 132 -7.41 19.73 -11.93
N LYS A 133 -8.74 19.73 -12.12
CA LYS A 133 -9.60 18.59 -11.79
C LYS A 133 -9.17 17.32 -12.53
N GLU A 134 -8.92 17.42 -13.83
CA GLU A 134 -8.46 16.28 -14.64
C GLU A 134 -7.11 15.75 -14.15
N GLU A 135 -6.17 16.63 -13.80
CA GLU A 135 -4.86 16.25 -13.27
C GLU A 135 -4.95 15.60 -11.89
N PHE A 136 -5.82 16.08 -10.99
CA PHE A 136 -6.09 15.41 -9.71
C PHE A 136 -6.67 14.01 -9.90
N GLU A 137 -7.63 13.85 -10.81
CA GLU A 137 -8.21 12.55 -11.11
C GLU A 137 -7.16 11.57 -11.66
N GLN A 138 -6.26 12.05 -12.53
CA GLN A 138 -5.15 11.26 -13.04
C GLN A 138 -4.14 10.91 -11.94
N ALA A 139 -3.79 11.86 -11.08
CA ALA A 139 -2.89 11.64 -9.95
C ALA A 139 -3.43 10.56 -9.01
N HIS A 140 -4.72 10.63 -8.66
CA HIS A 140 -5.35 9.62 -7.82
C HIS A 140 -5.31 8.22 -8.43
N LYS A 141 -5.59 8.09 -9.74
CA LYS A 141 -5.47 6.80 -10.44
C LYS A 141 -4.05 6.25 -10.36
N ARG A 142 -3.04 7.11 -10.52
CA ARG A 142 -1.63 6.71 -10.44
C ARG A 142 -1.20 6.31 -9.03
N TYR A 143 -1.64 7.01 -7.99
CA TYR A 143 -1.39 6.57 -6.61
C TYR A 143 -2.01 5.19 -6.32
N ILE A 144 -3.19 4.90 -6.86
CA ILE A 144 -3.80 3.57 -6.71
C ILE A 144 -2.96 2.52 -7.43
N LYS A 145 -2.48 2.78 -8.67
CA LYS A 145 -1.55 1.88 -9.37
C LYS A 145 -0.28 1.63 -8.57
N ALA A 146 0.33 2.68 -8.01
CA ALA A 146 1.50 2.57 -7.17
C ALA A 146 1.23 1.65 -5.96
N GLY A 147 0.07 1.81 -5.31
CA GLY A 147 -0.38 0.95 -4.22
C GLY A 147 -0.57 -0.51 -4.65
N ILE A 148 -1.17 -0.77 -5.82
CA ILE A 148 -1.32 -2.12 -6.37
C ILE A 148 0.06 -2.77 -6.55
N TYR A 149 1.02 -2.11 -7.21
CA TYR A 149 2.36 -2.68 -7.41
C TYR A 149 3.09 -2.98 -6.08
N ALA A 150 2.96 -2.10 -5.09
CA ALA A 150 3.52 -2.35 -3.76
C ALA A 150 2.90 -3.58 -3.08
N LEU A 151 1.59 -3.77 -3.22
CA LEU A 151 0.89 -4.92 -2.65
C LEU A 151 1.10 -6.21 -3.46
N ARG A 152 1.38 -6.13 -4.78
CA ARG A 152 1.82 -7.29 -5.57
C ARG A 152 3.16 -7.85 -5.07
N ASN A 153 4.04 -7.01 -4.51
CA ASN A 153 5.21 -7.51 -3.78
C ASN A 153 4.80 -8.30 -2.54
N GLN A 154 3.89 -7.77 -1.73
CA GLN A 154 3.40 -8.49 -0.55
C GLN A 154 2.74 -9.83 -0.94
N GLN A 155 1.95 -9.86 -2.01
CA GLN A 155 1.38 -11.09 -2.56
C GLN A 155 2.46 -12.14 -2.92
N MET A 156 3.55 -11.72 -3.54
CA MET A 156 4.66 -12.61 -3.89
C MET A 156 5.41 -13.09 -2.64
N LEU A 157 5.70 -12.20 -1.70
CA LEU A 157 6.40 -12.52 -0.45
C LEU A 157 5.61 -13.50 0.42
N PHE A 158 4.28 -13.38 0.46
CA PHE A 158 3.39 -14.26 1.22
C PHE A 158 2.84 -15.44 0.42
N SER A 159 3.34 -15.69 -0.81
CA SER A 159 2.83 -16.76 -1.70
C SER A 159 2.87 -18.17 -1.11
N PHE A 160 3.73 -18.40 -0.11
CA PHE A 160 3.81 -19.68 0.60
C PHE A 160 2.52 -20.01 1.37
N LEU A 161 1.76 -18.99 1.80
CA LEU A 161 0.46 -19.16 2.45
C LEU A 161 -0.66 -19.56 1.48
N GLY A 162 -0.41 -19.44 0.16
CA GLY A 162 -1.38 -19.80 -0.87
C GLY A 162 -1.32 -21.27 -1.32
N ARG A 163 -0.33 -22.01 -0.84
CA ARG A 163 -0.05 -23.41 -1.25
C ARG A 163 -0.97 -24.41 -0.57
#